data_AF-A0A1V5X5M4-F1
#
_entry.id   AF-A0A1V5X5M4-F1
#
_cell.length_a   1.000
_cell.length_b   1.000
_cell.length_c   1.000
_cell.angle_alpha   90.00
_cell.angle_beta   90.00
_cell.angle_gamma   90.00
#
_symmetry.space_group_name_H-M   'P 1'
#
loop_
_entity.id
_entity.type
_entity.pdbx_description
1 polymer ?
#
loop_
_entity_poly.entity_id
_entity_poly.type
_entity_poly.pdbx_seq_one_letter_code
_entity_poly.pdbx_strand_id
1 'polypeptide(L)'
;MTTLYEEIVAKCTSEELDERNYHVIADKVNVNRTKITYRTGEIGIGTILEVLGLQVGNALLDAIYANAMFKYVKPLLEQGRLIINSPIVQGTLASLIGQQLSAEVTFTQEHADALNVLSVGPDLVTWTQCQEAVEKGA
;
A
#
# COMPACT_ATOMS: atom_id res chain seq x y z
N MET A 1 15.15 2.48 -9.25
CA MET A 1 15.19 1.89 -7.90
C MET A 1 16.32 2.58 -7.18
N THR A 2 16.00 3.40 -6.19
CA THR A 2 16.99 4.04 -5.34
C THR A 2 17.53 3.00 -4.36
N THR A 3 18.85 2.93 -4.19
CA THR A 3 19.47 2.00 -3.23
C THR A 3 19.35 2.55 -1.81
N LEU A 4 19.45 1.68 -0.79
CA LEU A 4 19.44 2.10 0.61
C LEU A 4 20.56 3.11 0.90
N TYR A 5 21.70 2.99 0.21
CA TYR A 5 22.81 3.93 0.33
C TYR A 5 22.47 5.33 -0.21
N GLU A 6 21.88 5.42 -1.40
CA GLU A 6 21.44 6.70 -1.98
C GLU A 6 20.39 7.39 -1.10
N GLU A 7 19.49 6.63 -0.47
CA GLU A 7 18.51 7.14 0.49
C GLU A 7 19.15 7.65 1.79
N ILE A 8 20.19 6.97 2.28
CA ILE A 8 20.98 7.40 3.44
C ILE A 8 21.66 8.74 3.15
N VAL A 9 22.35 8.87 2.01
CA VAL A 9 23.04 10.09 1.60
C VAL A 9 22.07 11.25 1.37
N ALA A 10 20.85 10.98 0.89
CA ALA A 10 19.83 12.01 0.68
C ALA A 10 19.21 12.54 1.99
N LYS A 11 19.19 11.74 3.07
CA LYS A 11 18.52 12.07 4.34
C LYS A 11 19.46 12.46 5.48
N CYS A 12 20.74 12.06 5.41
CA CYS A 12 21.74 12.33 6.44
C CYS A 12 22.77 13.35 5.94
N THR A 13 23.32 14.17 6.83
CA THR A 13 24.42 15.07 6.46
C THR A 13 25.75 14.32 6.38
N SER A 14 26.75 14.89 5.71
CA SER A 14 28.09 14.30 5.64
C SER A 14 28.73 14.12 7.02
N GLU A 15 28.48 15.04 7.95
CA GLU A 15 28.97 14.97 9.33
C GLU A 15 28.38 13.77 10.08
N GLU A 16 27.11 13.45 9.87
CA GLU A 16 26.43 12.30 10.49
C GLU A 16 26.90 10.96 9.92
N LEU A 17 27.31 10.94 8.65
CA LEU A 17 27.92 9.77 8.01
C LEU A 17 29.34 9.53 8.54
N ASP A 18 30.10 10.59 8.81
CA ASP A 18 31.44 10.51 9.39
C ASP A 18 31.42 10.07 10.86
N GLU A 19 30.37 10.45 11.62
CA GLU A 19 30.15 9.98 12.99
C GLU A 19 29.79 8.48 13.07
N ARG A 20 29.38 7.86 11.95
CA ARG A 20 29.03 6.43 11.84
C ARG A 20 28.02 5.97 12.90
N ASN A 21 27.16 6.87 13.37
CA ASN A 21 26.11 6.52 14.31
C ASN A 21 24.93 5.91 13.55
N TYR A 22 25.02 4.62 13.25
CA TYR A 22 24.03 3.90 12.44
C TYR A 22 22.65 3.80 13.08
N HIS A 23 22.53 4.03 14.40
CA HIS A 23 21.24 4.16 15.07
C HIS A 23 20.52 5.46 14.67
N VAL A 24 21.24 6.59 14.69
CA VAL A 24 20.70 7.90 14.27
C VAL A 24 20.37 7.92 12.78
N ILE A 25 21.23 7.31 11.96
CA ILE A 25 21.00 7.15 10.52
C ILE A 25 19.72 6.31 10.27
N ALA A 26 19.56 5.18 10.97
CA ALA A 26 18.36 4.36 10.84
C ALA A 26 17.09 5.12 11.24
N ASP A 27 17.11 5.86 12.34
CA ASP A 27 15.96 6.66 12.79
C ASP A 27 15.53 7.69 11.73
N LYS A 28 16.49 8.40 11.12
CA LYS A 28 16.21 9.36 10.04
C LYS A 28 15.73 8.69 8.75
N VAL A 29 16.36 7.59 8.36
CA VAL A 29 16.03 6.89 7.11
C VAL A 29 14.64 6.26 7.20
N ASN A 30 14.25 5.79 8.38
CA ASN A 30 12.94 5.22 8.67
C ASN A 30 11.79 6.23 8.68
N VAL A 31 12.07 7.54 8.80
CA VAL A 31 11.01 8.57 8.72
C VAL A 31 10.27 8.45 7.39
N ASN A 32 8.95 8.23 7.48
CA ASN A 32 8.02 8.05 6.36
C ASN A 32 8.37 6.88 5.42
N ARG A 33 9.15 5.90 5.89
CA ARG A 33 9.52 4.74 5.09
C ARG A 33 8.39 3.70 5.12
N THR A 34 7.78 3.46 3.98
CA THR A 34 6.65 2.53 3.84
C THR A 34 6.88 1.54 2.71
N LYS A 35 6.39 0.31 2.86
CA LYS A 35 6.32 -0.68 1.79
C LYS A 35 4.92 -1.21 1.61
N ILE A 36 4.64 -1.68 0.41
CA ILE A 36 3.44 -2.46 0.11
C ILE A 36 3.65 -3.87 0.68
N THR A 37 2.79 -4.29 1.61
CA THR A 37 2.88 -5.59 2.30
C THR A 37 1.84 -6.57 1.75
N TYR A 38 2.28 -7.60 1.03
CA TYR A 38 1.42 -8.59 0.35
C TYR A 38 0.48 -9.40 1.25
N ARG A 39 0.74 -9.47 2.57
CA ARG A 39 -0.02 -10.33 3.49
C ARG A 39 -0.87 -9.60 4.53
N THR A 40 -0.74 -8.28 4.65
CA THR A 40 -1.60 -7.46 5.52
C THR A 40 -2.65 -6.68 4.74
N GLY A 41 -2.59 -6.67 3.40
CA GLY A 41 -3.62 -6.08 2.54
C GLY A 41 -4.82 -7.00 2.28
N GLU A 42 -5.13 -7.93 3.18
CA GLU A 42 -6.37 -8.70 3.09
C GLU A 42 -7.54 -7.77 3.41
N ILE A 43 -8.49 -7.64 2.48
CA ILE A 43 -9.68 -6.82 2.64
C ILE A 43 -10.94 -7.68 2.58
N GLY A 44 -11.97 -7.23 3.29
CA GLY A 44 -13.31 -7.79 3.21
C GLY A 44 -14.38 -6.76 2.95
N ILE A 45 -15.63 -7.24 2.89
CA ILE A 45 -16.82 -6.40 2.74
C ILE A 45 -16.85 -5.30 3.81
N GLY A 46 -16.66 -5.67 5.08
CA GLY A 46 -16.66 -4.71 6.19
C GLY A 46 -15.60 -3.61 6.00
N THR A 47 -14.38 -3.99 5.65
CA THR A 47 -13.28 -3.07 5.37
C THR A 47 -13.60 -2.09 4.24
N ILE A 48 -14.21 -2.58 3.15
CA ILE A 48 -14.61 -1.73 2.02
C ILE A 48 -15.65 -0.69 2.46
N LEU A 49 -16.65 -1.11 3.24
CA LEU A 49 -17.71 -0.23 3.73
C LEU A 49 -17.19 0.81 4.74
N GLU A 50 -16.24 0.44 5.59
CA GLU A 50 -15.62 1.35 6.55
C GLU A 50 -14.74 2.41 5.88
N VAL A 51 -13.98 2.03 4.84
CA VAL A 51 -13.06 2.94 4.15
C VAL A 51 -13.77 3.85 3.15
N LEU A 52 -14.67 3.31 2.34
CA LEU A 52 -15.35 4.07 1.28
C LEU A 52 -16.68 4.68 1.73
N GLY A 53 -17.16 4.30 2.92
CA GLY A 53 -18.49 4.64 3.39
C GLY A 53 -19.59 3.82 2.69
N LEU A 54 -20.80 3.88 3.23
CA LEU A 54 -21.91 3.05 2.79
C LEU A 54 -22.33 3.32 1.33
N GLN A 55 -22.30 4.57 0.87
CA GLN A 55 -22.76 4.91 -0.47
C GLN A 55 -21.83 4.35 -1.56
N VAL A 56 -20.53 4.66 -1.48
CA VAL A 56 -19.55 4.22 -2.48
C VAL A 56 -19.23 2.73 -2.30
N GLY A 57 -19.11 2.26 -1.05
CA GLY A 57 -18.82 0.87 -0.74
C GLY A 57 -19.92 -0.08 -1.23
N ASN A 58 -21.21 0.25 -1.02
CA ASN A 58 -22.30 -0.58 -1.56
C ASN A 58 -22.31 -0.57 -3.09
N ALA A 59 -22.15 0.59 -3.73
CA ALA A 59 -22.12 0.66 -5.20
C ALA A 59 -20.98 -0.19 -5.80
N LEU A 60 -19.80 -0.20 -5.17
CA LEU A 60 -18.69 -1.05 -5.58
C LEU A 60 -19.00 -2.54 -5.38
N LEU A 61 -19.55 -2.91 -4.22
CA LEU A 61 -19.91 -4.29 -3.94
C LEU A 61 -21.02 -4.78 -4.88
N ASP A 62 -22.04 -3.97 -5.15
CA ASP A 62 -23.10 -4.30 -6.09
C ASP A 62 -22.55 -4.56 -7.50
N ALA A 63 -21.60 -3.73 -7.97
CA ALA A 63 -20.93 -3.95 -9.24
C ALA A 63 -20.13 -5.28 -9.26
N ILE A 64 -19.45 -5.61 -8.17
CA ILE A 64 -18.72 -6.88 -8.02
C ILE A 64 -19.70 -8.08 -7.99
N TYR A 65 -20.80 -7.97 -7.25
CA TYR A 65 -21.79 -9.04 -7.10
C TYR A 65 -22.64 -9.25 -8.35
N ALA A 66 -22.88 -8.21 -9.14
CA ALA A 66 -23.57 -8.30 -10.42
C ALA A 66 -22.74 -9.01 -11.50
N ASN A 67 -21.41 -8.89 -11.47
CA ASN A 67 -20.55 -9.48 -12.49
C ASN A 67 -20.18 -10.94 -12.18
N ALA A 68 -20.45 -11.84 -13.14
CA ALA A 68 -20.18 -13.27 -13.01
C ALA A 68 -18.67 -13.60 -13.00
N MET A 69 -17.82 -12.75 -13.57
CA MET A 69 -16.37 -12.93 -13.58
C MET A 69 -15.77 -12.94 -12.17
N PHE A 70 -16.41 -12.25 -11.22
CA PHE A 70 -15.97 -12.17 -9.83
C PHE A 70 -16.49 -13.31 -8.95
N LYS A 71 -17.03 -14.39 -9.52
CA LYS A 71 -17.63 -15.51 -8.75
C LYS A 71 -16.75 -16.05 -7.61
N TYR A 72 -15.42 -16.09 -7.81
CA TYR A 72 -14.48 -16.58 -6.80
C TYR A 72 -13.84 -15.46 -5.98
N VAL A 73 -14.06 -14.20 -6.34
CA VAL A 73 -13.64 -13.03 -5.55
C VAL A 73 -14.64 -12.76 -4.42
N LYS A 74 -15.94 -12.96 -4.68
CA LYS A 74 -17.02 -12.81 -3.68
C LYS A 74 -16.75 -13.56 -2.37
N PRO A 75 -16.47 -14.89 -2.36
CA PRO A 75 -16.17 -15.58 -1.11
C PRO A 75 -14.88 -15.11 -0.42
N LEU A 76 -13.89 -14.60 -1.18
CA LEU A 76 -12.68 -14.02 -0.59
C LEU A 76 -12.99 -12.69 0.11
N LEU A 77 -13.87 -11.86 -0.45
CA LEU A 77 -14.34 -10.62 0.18
C LEU A 77 -15.19 -10.91 1.43
N GLU A 78 -16.05 -11.93 1.38
CA GLU A 78 -16.86 -12.35 2.53
C GLU A 78 -15.99 -12.86 3.68
N GLN A 79 -14.91 -13.58 3.37
CA GLN A 79 -13.96 -14.08 4.36
C GLN A 79 -12.95 -13.01 4.83
N GLY A 80 -12.92 -11.84 4.19
CA GLY A 80 -11.92 -10.82 4.46
C GLY A 80 -10.51 -11.21 4.04
N ARG A 81 -10.37 -12.05 3.00
CA ARG A 81 -9.11 -12.63 2.54
C ARG A 81 -8.70 -12.18 1.14
N LEU A 82 -9.38 -11.18 0.57
CA LEU A 82 -9.00 -10.68 -0.74
C LEU A 82 -7.74 -9.83 -0.62
N ILE A 83 -6.67 -10.21 -1.32
CA ILE A 83 -5.39 -9.48 -1.29
C ILE A 83 -5.46 -8.26 -2.23
N ILE A 84 -5.62 -7.07 -1.65
CA ILE A 84 -5.85 -5.83 -2.39
C ILE A 84 -4.68 -5.45 -3.30
N ASN A 85 -3.45 -5.70 -2.86
CA ASN A 85 -2.23 -5.37 -3.61
C ASN A 85 -1.78 -6.45 -4.60
N SER A 86 -2.61 -7.47 -4.84
CA SER A 86 -2.32 -8.42 -5.91
C SER A 86 -2.41 -7.72 -7.28
N PRO A 87 -1.54 -8.04 -8.25
CA PRO A 87 -1.54 -7.37 -9.55
C PRO A 87 -2.90 -7.42 -10.27
N ILE A 88 -3.63 -8.53 -10.10
CA ILE A 88 -4.95 -8.73 -10.70
C ILE A 88 -5.99 -7.80 -10.05
N VAL A 89 -5.98 -7.68 -8.71
CA VAL A 89 -6.91 -6.78 -8.01
C VAL A 89 -6.56 -5.32 -8.29
N GLN A 90 -5.28 -4.96 -8.31
CA GLN A 90 -4.83 -3.62 -8.70
C GLN A 90 -5.25 -3.26 -10.13
N GLY A 91 -5.05 -4.17 -11.08
CA GLY A 91 -5.50 -3.97 -12.46
C GLY A 91 -7.03 -3.83 -12.58
N THR A 92 -7.78 -4.57 -11.75
CA THR A 92 -9.23 -4.46 -11.68
C THR A 92 -9.65 -3.11 -11.11
N LEU A 93 -9.10 -2.69 -9.97
CA LEU A 93 -9.37 -1.39 -9.37
C LEU A 93 -9.07 -0.25 -10.35
N ALA A 94 -7.91 -0.29 -11.02
CA ALA A 94 -7.54 0.71 -12.02
C ALA A 94 -8.55 0.77 -13.18
N SER A 95 -9.09 -0.38 -13.62
CA SER A 95 -10.10 -0.42 -14.68
C SER A 95 -11.46 0.16 -14.27
N LEU A 96 -11.74 0.22 -12.96
CA LEU A 96 -12.96 0.81 -12.42
C LEU A 96 -12.86 2.31 -12.25
N ILE A 97 -11.66 2.91 -12.27
CA ILE A 97 -11.48 4.35 -12.11
C ILE A 97 -12.17 5.08 -13.28
N GLY A 98 -13.01 6.05 -12.94
CA GLY A 98 -13.85 6.80 -13.87
C GLY A 98 -15.13 6.08 -14.29
N GLN A 99 -15.35 4.82 -13.87
CA GLN A 99 -16.60 4.11 -14.15
C GLN A 99 -17.71 4.59 -13.22
N GLN A 100 -18.89 4.75 -13.80
CA GLN A 100 -20.12 5.01 -13.04
C GLN A 100 -20.66 3.67 -12.51
N LEU A 101 -20.59 3.48 -11.19
CA LEU A 101 -21.04 2.26 -10.51
C LEU A 101 -22.54 2.31 -10.21
N SER A 102 -23.08 3.50 -9.96
CA SER A 102 -24.52 3.74 -9.80
C SER A 102 -24.86 5.16 -10.28
N ALA A 103 -26.16 5.49 -10.32
CA ALA A 103 -26.63 6.80 -10.79
C ALA A 103 -25.93 8.00 -10.12
N GLU A 104 -25.48 7.84 -8.87
CA GLU A 104 -24.87 8.89 -8.05
C GLU A 104 -23.40 8.62 -7.70
N VAL A 105 -22.83 7.48 -8.09
CA VAL A 105 -21.48 7.08 -7.67
C VAL A 105 -20.59 6.81 -8.88
N THR A 106 -19.57 7.63 -9.02
CA THR A 106 -18.41 7.37 -9.88
C THR A 106 -17.25 6.89 -9.02
N PHE A 107 -16.61 5.79 -9.43
CA PHE A 107 -15.41 5.33 -8.75
C PHE A 107 -14.21 6.18 -9.15
N THR A 108 -13.54 6.82 -8.20
CA THR A 108 -12.46 7.78 -8.46
C THR A 108 -11.10 7.20 -8.07
N GLN A 109 -10.03 7.88 -8.46
CA GLN A 109 -8.68 7.56 -8.00
C GLN A 109 -8.57 7.61 -6.47
N GLU A 110 -9.20 8.60 -5.84
CA GLU A 110 -9.21 8.75 -4.38
C GLU A 110 -9.81 7.53 -3.67
N HIS A 111 -10.87 6.92 -4.24
CA HIS A 111 -11.44 5.68 -3.69
C HIS A 111 -10.47 4.50 -3.81
N ALA A 112 -9.78 4.37 -4.94
CA ALA A 112 -8.77 3.33 -5.13
C ALA A 112 -7.59 3.51 -4.15
N ASP A 113 -7.12 4.74 -3.99
CA ASP A 113 -6.03 5.09 -3.08
C ASP A 113 -6.42 4.81 -1.62
N ALA A 114 -7.64 5.15 -1.21
CA ALA A 114 -8.14 4.88 0.13
C ALA A 114 -8.11 3.38 0.47
N LEU A 115 -8.52 2.51 -0.46
CA LEU A 115 -8.41 1.05 -0.28
C LEU A 115 -6.94 0.58 -0.25
N ASN A 116 -6.08 1.20 -1.06
CA ASN A 116 -4.68 0.81 -1.17
C ASN A 116 -3.85 1.20 0.05
N VAL A 117 -4.19 2.27 0.77
CA VAL A 117 -3.53 2.68 2.02
C VAL A 117 -3.50 1.53 3.03
N LEU A 118 -4.50 0.65 3.06
CA LEU A 118 -4.53 -0.52 3.95
C LEU A 118 -3.44 -1.55 3.66
N SER A 119 -2.89 -1.54 2.46
CA SER A 119 -1.79 -2.43 2.06
C SER A 119 -0.40 -1.85 2.28
N VAL A 120 -0.33 -0.65 2.87
CA VAL A 120 0.91 0.07 3.15
C VAL A 120 1.28 -0.13 4.62
N GLY A 121 2.46 -0.73 4.86
CA GLY A 121 3.01 -0.92 6.20
C GLY A 121 4.36 -0.22 6.36
N PRO A 122 4.85 -0.01 7.60
CA PRO A 122 6.17 0.55 7.82
C PRO A 122 7.25 -0.40 7.29
N ASP A 123 8.20 0.15 6.52
CA ASP A 123 9.35 -0.60 6.00
C ASP A 123 10.61 -0.26 6.79
N LEU A 124 10.63 -0.61 8.07
CA LEU A 124 11.73 -0.23 8.94
C LEU A 124 13.03 -0.94 8.52
N VAL A 125 14.07 -0.17 8.29
CA VAL A 125 15.45 -0.63 8.17
C VAL A 125 16.11 -0.62 9.54
N THR A 126 16.89 -1.65 9.80
CA THR A 126 17.69 -1.77 11.02
C THR A 126 18.99 -0.99 10.88
N TRP A 127 19.57 -0.58 12.01
CA TRP A 127 20.90 0.05 12.05
C TRP A 127 21.96 -0.82 11.36
N THR A 128 21.84 -2.15 11.44
CA THR A 128 22.75 -3.09 10.79
C THR A 128 22.66 -3.03 9.26
N GLN A 129 21.45 -2.89 8.71
CA GLN A 129 21.26 -2.69 7.26
C GLN A 129 21.78 -1.33 6.79
N CYS A 130 21.68 -0.29 7.63
CA CYS A 130 22.29 1.01 7.35
C CYS A 130 23.82 0.93 7.36
N GLN A 131 24.42 0.22 8.32
CA GLN A 131 25.85 -0.02 8.36
C GLN A 131 26.34 -0.75 7.10
N GLU A 132 25.71 -1.87 6.76
CA GLU A 132 26.08 -2.66 5.58
C GLU A 132 25.94 -1.85 4.28
N ALA A 133 24.92 -1.01 4.17
CA ALA A 133 24.72 -0.15 2.99
C ALA A 133 25.79 0.95 2.87
N VAL A 134 26.20 1.57 3.99
CA VAL A 134 27.30 2.55 3.98
C VAL A 134 28.64 1.89 3.70
N GLU A 135 28.91 0.69 4.25
CA GLU A 135 30.17 -0.02 4.03
C GLU A 135 30.31 -0.62 2.62
N LYS A 136 29.20 -0.99 1.96
CA LYS A 136 29.21 -1.48 0.57
C LYS A 136 29.10 -0.37 -0.48
N GLY A 137 28.62 0.82 -0.09
CA GLY A 137 28.38 1.95 -0.98
C GLY A 137 29.47 3.04 -0.95
N ALA A 138 30.35 3.02 0.05
CA ALA A 138 31.57 3.84 0.13
C ALA A 138 32.73 3.24 -0.67
#